data_AF-A0A3G8JMR0-F1
#
_entry.id   AF-A0A3G8JMR0-F1
#
_cell.length_a   1.000
_cell.length_b   1.000
_cell.length_c   1.000
_cell.angle_alpha   90.00
_cell.angle_beta   90.00
_cell.angle_gamma   90.00
#
_symmetry.space_group_name_H-M   'P 1'
#
loop_
_entity.id
_entity.type
_entity.pdbx_description
1 polymer ?
#
loop_
_entity_poly.entity_id
_entity_poly.type
_entity_poly.pdbx_seq_one_letter_code
_entity_poly.pdbx_strand_id
1 'polypeptide(L)'
;MAHPTIDGTGVLARAVESGQLVDLVAPSSPAHGELGSAARRYSRPLQVQVCGRPGTGRDTVARALRERLAVTAIGPGEVEEGVDDADLWIHVLTGPPRRGDHETLSTLPRDRTIVVLGKADTHGDREISEAVAAGCADRIGAPVVPVSQLLACADLSDEEFDFLHRLVVAGETMPSMAGHFLTGSLAGRPTPPGAEPFLGNERSLRAGLLRRIDQHGIDLALGLIVDGDPAGADVTALNAALRARSGVDRLVGPIRERIGLVRHWRLVELRSRLEVAAARGHDRDAIEHLLQDDHL
;
A
#
# COMPACT_ATOMS: atom_id res chain seq x y z
N MET A 1 25.52 -0.68 6.72
CA MET A 1 25.02 -0.98 8.07
C MET A 1 24.60 -2.43 8.09
N ALA A 2 25.24 -3.27 8.90
CA ALA A 2 24.83 -4.66 9.06
C ALA A 2 23.42 -4.70 9.67
N HIS A 3 22.49 -5.41 9.03
CA HIS A 3 21.20 -5.68 9.64
C HIS A 3 21.40 -6.60 10.84
N PRO A 4 20.81 -6.30 12.01
CA PRO A 4 20.84 -7.22 13.13
C PRO A 4 20.19 -8.52 12.66
N THR A 5 21.01 -9.55 12.51
CA THR A 5 20.54 -10.90 12.25
C THR A 5 20.10 -11.41 13.61
N ILE A 6 18.79 -11.51 13.83
CA ILE A 6 18.26 -12.03 15.08
C ILE A 6 18.75 -13.48 15.18
N ASP A 7 19.67 -13.74 16.10
CA ASP A 7 20.02 -15.11 16.47
C ASP A 7 18.83 -15.65 17.27
N GLY A 8 17.99 -16.46 16.62
CA GLY A 8 16.72 -16.98 17.16
C GLY A 8 16.89 -18.03 18.26
N THR A 9 17.95 -17.96 19.05
CA THR A 9 18.37 -19.03 19.97
C THR A 9 17.82 -18.88 21.38
N GLY A 10 17.43 -17.68 21.80
CA GLY A 10 16.97 -17.43 23.16
C GLY A 10 15.60 -18.04 23.46
N VAL A 11 15.35 -18.29 24.75
CA VAL A 11 14.16 -19.03 25.24
C VAL A 11 12.88 -18.27 24.91
N LEU A 12 12.89 -16.93 25.01
CA LEU A 12 11.74 -16.10 24.68
C LEU A 12 11.38 -16.18 23.20
N ALA A 13 12.35 -16.00 22.29
CA ALA A 13 12.10 -16.10 20.85
C ALA A 13 11.47 -17.45 20.48
N ARG A 14 12.00 -18.56 21.02
CA ARG A 14 11.45 -19.91 20.79
C ARG A 14 10.04 -20.08 21.35
N ALA A 15 9.79 -19.61 22.57
CA ALA A 15 8.47 -19.69 23.22
C ALA A 15 7.38 -18.91 22.47
N VAL A 16 7.77 -17.79 21.85
CA VAL A 16 6.86 -16.96 21.07
C VAL A 16 6.60 -17.58 19.70
N GLU A 17 7.62 -18.11 19.04
CA GLU A 17 7.49 -18.80 17.75
C GLU A 17 6.68 -20.09 17.86
N SER A 18 6.78 -20.80 18.99
CA SER A 18 5.96 -21.99 19.26
C SER A 18 4.52 -21.67 19.70
N GLY A 19 4.21 -20.40 19.96
CA GLY A 19 2.91 -19.96 20.45
C GLY A 19 2.63 -20.34 21.92
N GLN A 20 3.66 -20.78 22.66
CA GLN A 20 3.53 -21.29 24.03
C GLN A 20 3.80 -20.24 25.11
N LEU A 21 4.08 -18.99 24.73
CA LEU A 21 4.46 -17.93 25.68
C LEU A 21 3.47 -17.80 26.86
N VAL A 22 2.18 -17.90 26.58
CA VAL A 22 1.11 -17.72 27.58
C VAL A 22 1.01 -18.91 28.53
N ASP A 23 1.42 -20.10 28.09
CA ASP A 23 1.39 -21.34 28.87
C ASP A 23 2.51 -21.39 29.94
N LEU A 24 3.49 -20.49 29.82
CA LEU A 24 4.64 -20.39 30.73
C LEU A 24 4.32 -19.58 32.00
N VAL A 25 3.11 -19.06 32.10
CA VAL A 25 2.62 -18.21 33.20
C VAL A 25 1.30 -18.76 33.69
N ALA A 26 1.09 -18.79 35.01
CA ALA A 26 -0.10 -19.38 35.58
C ALA A 26 -1.37 -18.66 35.08
N PRO A 27 -2.47 -19.36 34.73
CA PRO A 27 -3.70 -18.71 34.25
C PRO A 27 -4.30 -17.69 35.24
N SER A 28 -4.06 -17.89 36.54
CA SER A 28 -4.47 -16.99 37.62
C SER A 28 -3.58 -15.75 37.78
N SER A 29 -2.49 -15.68 37.03
CA SER A 29 -1.51 -14.60 37.13
C SER A 29 -2.03 -13.29 36.54
N PRO A 30 -1.79 -12.16 37.21
CA PRO A 30 -2.02 -10.84 36.62
C PRO A 30 -1.26 -10.62 35.30
N ALA A 31 -0.13 -11.32 35.07
CA ALA A 31 0.66 -11.20 33.84
C ALA A 31 0.05 -11.95 32.63
N HIS A 32 -0.87 -12.90 32.86
CA HIS A 32 -1.39 -13.76 31.80
C HIS A 32 -2.10 -12.97 30.68
N GLY A 33 -2.90 -11.96 31.04
CA GLY A 33 -3.60 -11.09 30.09
C GLY A 33 -2.66 -10.19 29.28
N GLU A 34 -1.66 -9.60 29.94
CA GLU A 34 -0.64 -8.75 29.30
C GLU A 34 0.19 -9.56 28.31
N LEU A 35 0.59 -10.78 28.70
CA LEU A 35 1.32 -11.71 27.85
C LEU A 35 0.50 -12.23 26.68
N GLY A 36 -0.77 -12.55 26.91
CA GLY A 36 -1.69 -12.92 25.83
C GLY A 36 -1.84 -11.81 24.79
N SER A 37 -1.94 -10.56 25.23
CA SER A 37 -1.99 -9.39 24.32
C SER A 37 -0.68 -9.24 23.53
N ALA A 38 0.46 -9.34 24.21
CA ALA A 38 1.76 -9.19 23.56
C ALA A 38 2.09 -10.35 22.59
N ALA A 39 1.73 -11.58 22.94
CA ALA A 39 1.87 -12.75 22.07
C ALA A 39 1.00 -12.64 20.81
N ARG A 40 -0.25 -12.15 20.94
CA ARG A 40 -1.11 -11.84 19.79
C ARG A 40 -0.51 -10.74 18.91
N ARG A 41 0.03 -9.68 19.50
CA ARG A 41 0.71 -8.60 18.76
C ARG A 41 1.97 -9.09 18.03
N TYR A 42 2.71 -10.03 18.61
CA TYR A 42 3.87 -10.61 17.94
C TYR A 42 3.48 -11.48 16.74
N SER A 43 2.44 -12.31 16.88
CA SER A 43 2.04 -13.33 15.90
C SER A 43 1.11 -12.83 14.79
N ARG A 44 0.47 -11.67 14.95
CA ARG A 44 -0.48 -11.13 13.97
C ARG A 44 0.17 -10.81 12.61
N PRO A 45 -0.62 -10.74 11.52
CA PRO A 45 -0.16 -10.25 10.22
C PRO A 45 0.46 -8.85 10.28
N LEU A 46 1.34 -8.54 9.32
CA LEU A 46 1.97 -7.22 9.19
C LEU A 46 0.93 -6.11 9.05
N GLN A 47 0.95 -5.15 9.97
CA GLN A 47 0.11 -3.95 9.95
C GLN A 47 0.87 -2.78 9.32
N VAL A 48 0.39 -2.28 8.20
CA VAL A 48 1.02 -1.18 7.44
C VAL A 48 0.19 0.08 7.55
N GLN A 49 0.65 1.08 8.29
CA GLN A 49 -0.02 2.38 8.34
C GLN A 49 0.30 3.19 7.09
N VAL A 50 -0.73 3.64 6.39
CA VAL A 50 -0.57 4.62 5.31
C VAL A 50 -0.83 6.01 5.84
N CYS A 51 0.14 6.91 5.64
CA CYS A 51 0.07 8.30 6.08
C CYS A 51 0.48 9.25 4.95
N GLY A 52 0.23 10.54 5.16
CA GLY A 52 0.44 11.56 4.16
C GLY A 52 -0.56 12.69 4.32
N ARG A 53 -0.30 13.81 3.63
CA ARG A 53 -1.19 14.99 3.67
C ARG A 53 -2.58 14.67 3.09
N PRO A 54 -3.64 15.38 3.50
CA PRO A 54 -4.94 15.28 2.84
C PRO A 54 -4.84 15.50 1.32
N GLY A 55 -5.58 14.71 0.54
CA GLY A 55 -5.60 14.78 -0.92
C GLY A 55 -4.43 14.09 -1.65
N THR A 56 -3.53 13.42 -0.92
CA THR A 56 -2.38 12.71 -1.50
C THR A 56 -2.73 11.38 -2.17
N GLY A 57 -3.93 10.85 -1.96
CA GLY A 57 -4.32 9.51 -2.43
C GLY A 57 -3.98 8.39 -1.43
N ARG A 58 -3.69 8.74 -0.18
CA ARG A 58 -3.42 7.81 0.94
C ARG A 58 -4.44 6.67 1.10
N ASP A 59 -5.74 6.93 0.96
CA ASP A 59 -6.78 5.90 1.04
C ASP A 59 -6.69 4.91 -0.13
N THR A 60 -6.42 5.44 -1.33
CA THR A 60 -6.23 4.63 -2.53
C THR A 60 -4.93 3.81 -2.47
N VAL A 61 -3.87 4.34 -1.85
CA VAL A 61 -2.64 3.56 -1.57
C VAL A 61 -2.96 2.42 -0.60
N ALA A 62 -3.67 2.68 0.50
CA ALA A 62 -4.07 1.63 1.44
C ALA A 62 -4.89 0.53 0.75
N ARG A 63 -5.85 0.91 -0.11
CA ARG A 63 -6.60 -0.02 -0.96
C ARG A 63 -5.67 -0.83 -1.87
N ALA A 64 -4.78 -0.18 -2.61
CA ALA A 64 -3.83 -0.84 -3.52
C ALA A 64 -2.96 -1.87 -2.80
N LEU A 65 -2.47 -1.54 -1.60
CA LEU A 65 -1.67 -2.47 -0.78
C LEU A 65 -2.46 -3.71 -0.38
N ARG A 66 -3.73 -3.56 0.02
CA ARG A 66 -4.61 -4.70 0.37
C ARG A 66 -4.87 -5.59 -0.84
N GLU A 67 -5.24 -4.99 -1.97
CA GLU A 67 -5.62 -5.74 -3.18
C GLU A 67 -4.43 -6.38 -3.90
N ARG A 68 -3.25 -5.77 -3.83
CA ARG A 68 -2.09 -6.20 -4.63
C ARG A 68 -1.02 -6.93 -3.84
N LEU A 69 -0.80 -6.53 -2.59
CA LEU A 69 0.27 -7.08 -1.77
C LEU A 69 -0.24 -7.96 -0.61
N ALA A 70 -1.56 -8.10 -0.46
CA ALA A 70 -2.22 -8.87 0.60
C ALA A 70 -1.72 -8.51 2.02
N VAL A 71 -1.33 -7.26 2.23
CA VAL A 71 -0.93 -6.74 3.55
C VAL A 71 -2.14 -6.11 4.26
N THR A 72 -2.14 -6.15 5.59
CA THR A 72 -3.12 -5.40 6.38
C THR A 72 -2.73 -3.93 6.39
N ALA A 73 -3.13 -3.19 5.36
CA ALA A 73 -2.94 -1.74 5.34
C ALA A 73 -4.01 -1.05 6.19
N ILE A 74 -3.63 -0.03 6.94
CA ILE A 74 -4.51 0.81 7.75
C ILE A 74 -4.58 2.17 7.08
N GLY A 75 -5.78 2.52 6.63
CA GLY A 75 -6.08 3.81 6.06
C GLY A 75 -6.17 4.87 7.15
N PRO A 76 -6.05 6.14 6.79
CA PRO A 76 -6.18 7.22 7.74
C PRO A 76 -7.63 7.42 8.18
N GLY A 77 -7.83 7.47 9.50
CA GLY A 77 -9.17 7.56 10.10
C GLY A 77 -9.85 6.20 10.30
N GLU A 78 -9.22 5.10 9.87
CA GLU A 78 -9.68 3.73 10.16
C GLU A 78 -9.20 3.21 11.53
N VAL A 79 -8.65 4.11 12.35
CA VAL A 79 -8.09 3.75 13.66
C VAL A 79 -9.14 4.05 14.72
N GLU A 80 -9.90 3.05 15.15
CA GLU A 80 -10.66 3.17 16.40
C GLU A 80 -9.76 3.04 17.64
N GLU A 81 -8.61 2.37 17.57
CA GLU A 81 -7.61 2.32 18.64
C GLU A 81 -6.19 2.16 18.05
N GLY A 82 -5.31 3.15 18.26
CA GLY A 82 -3.85 3.01 18.18
C GLY A 82 -3.15 3.11 16.81
N VAL A 83 -2.76 4.33 16.41
CA VAL A 83 -1.67 4.55 15.43
C VAL A 83 -0.35 3.90 15.92
N ASP A 84 -0.26 3.66 17.24
CA ASP A 84 0.83 3.01 17.96
C ASP A 84 0.95 1.49 17.73
N ASP A 85 0.08 0.91 16.90
CA ASP A 85 0.02 -0.52 16.61
C ASP A 85 0.44 -0.87 15.17
N ALA A 86 0.98 0.10 14.42
CA ALA A 86 1.55 -0.18 13.11
C ALA A 86 2.96 -0.80 13.22
N ASP A 87 3.25 -1.72 12.31
CA ASP A 87 4.58 -2.31 12.18
C ASP A 87 5.46 -1.55 11.20
N LEU A 88 4.83 -1.02 10.15
CA LEU A 88 5.45 -0.37 9.01
C LEU A 88 4.64 0.87 8.62
N TRP A 89 5.32 1.92 8.18
CA TRP A 89 4.69 3.15 7.71
C TRP A 89 4.98 3.37 6.23
N ILE A 90 3.94 3.74 5.48
CA ILE A 90 4.05 4.20 4.10
C ILE A 90 3.60 5.67 4.05
N HIS A 91 4.55 6.57 3.84
CA HIS A 91 4.29 8.00 3.72
C HIS A 91 4.13 8.39 2.24
N VAL A 92 2.97 8.95 1.90
CA VAL A 92 2.59 9.29 0.53
C VAL A 92 2.86 10.75 0.22
N LEU A 93 3.70 10.98 -0.78
CA LEU A 93 3.93 12.27 -1.43
C LEU A 93 3.14 12.35 -2.74
N THR A 94 2.92 13.56 -3.27
CA THR A 94 2.37 13.78 -4.62
C THR A 94 3.26 14.69 -5.47
N GLY A 95 4.52 14.83 -5.07
CA GLY A 95 5.46 15.79 -5.63
C GLY A 95 6.49 16.19 -4.57
N PRO A 96 7.23 17.28 -4.80
CA PRO A 96 8.32 17.67 -3.92
C PRO A 96 7.83 17.88 -2.46
N PRO A 97 8.55 17.38 -1.45
CA PRO A 97 8.10 17.38 -0.07
C PRO A 97 7.86 18.80 0.44
N ARG A 98 6.81 18.96 1.25
CA ARG A 98 6.48 20.21 1.94
C ARG A 98 6.85 20.13 3.41
N ARG A 99 6.80 21.26 4.12
CA ARG A 99 7.09 21.34 5.56
C ARG A 99 6.39 20.24 6.38
N GLY A 100 5.08 20.05 6.18
CA GLY A 100 4.31 19.02 6.90
C GLY A 100 4.75 17.59 6.59
N ASP A 101 5.32 17.33 5.40
CA ASP A 101 5.90 16.03 5.07
C ASP A 101 7.18 15.78 5.88
N HIS A 102 8.05 16.80 5.98
CA HIS A 102 9.26 16.72 6.82
C HIS A 102 8.92 16.56 8.31
N GLU A 103 7.94 17.31 8.81
CA GLU A 103 7.49 17.20 10.21
C GLU A 103 6.97 15.79 10.50
N THR A 104 6.10 15.24 9.65
CA THR A 104 5.59 13.86 9.78
C THR A 104 6.73 12.84 9.72
N LEU A 105 7.60 12.90 8.71
CA LEU A 105 8.70 11.94 8.57
C LEU A 105 9.72 12.04 9.72
N SER A 106 9.81 13.17 10.40
CA SER A 106 10.70 13.34 11.56
C SER A 106 10.20 12.61 12.81
N THR A 107 8.90 12.31 12.90
CA THR A 107 8.31 11.57 14.03
C THR A 107 8.19 10.07 13.77
N LEU A 108 8.32 9.62 12.52
CA LEU A 108 8.20 8.21 12.13
C LEU A 108 9.53 7.44 12.29
N PRO A 109 9.48 6.13 12.60
CA PRO A 109 10.67 5.30 12.69
C PRO A 109 11.28 5.09 11.30
N ARG A 110 12.47 5.67 11.08
CA ARG A 110 13.14 5.70 9.76
C ARG A 110 13.41 4.31 9.18
N ASP A 111 13.76 3.35 10.03
CA ASP A 111 14.07 1.97 9.67
C ASP A 111 12.83 1.16 9.25
N ARG A 112 11.63 1.63 9.62
CA ARG A 112 10.33 1.01 9.30
C ARG A 112 9.41 1.94 8.51
N THR A 113 9.96 2.99 7.90
CA THR A 113 9.22 3.89 7.01
C THR A 113 9.65 3.69 5.56
N ILE A 114 8.67 3.62 4.68
CA ILE A 114 8.82 3.65 3.22
C ILE A 114 8.14 4.92 2.71
N VAL A 115 8.79 5.62 1.79
CA VAL A 115 8.24 6.82 1.18
C VAL A 115 7.86 6.51 -0.26
N VAL A 116 6.67 6.96 -0.68
CA VAL A 116 6.17 6.76 -2.04
C VAL A 116 5.81 8.10 -2.68
N LEU A 117 6.10 8.25 -3.97
CA LEU A 117 5.54 9.29 -4.81
C LEU A 117 4.26 8.74 -5.42
N GLY A 118 3.13 9.03 -4.78
CA GLY A 118 1.81 8.72 -5.30
C GLY A 118 1.44 9.58 -6.51
N LYS A 119 0.44 9.14 -7.26
CA LYS A 119 -0.01 9.76 -8.53
C LYS A 119 1.11 9.86 -9.56
N ALA A 120 1.99 8.87 -9.62
CA ALA A 120 3.12 8.87 -10.55
C ALA A 120 2.68 9.02 -12.02
N ASP A 121 1.49 8.53 -12.35
CA ASP A 121 0.82 8.65 -13.66
C ASP A 121 0.58 10.12 -14.09
N THR A 122 0.42 11.05 -13.15
CA THR A 122 0.18 12.47 -13.46
C THR A 122 1.42 13.19 -13.99
N HIS A 123 2.60 12.54 -13.93
CA HIS A 123 3.84 13.05 -14.51
C HIS A 123 3.99 12.70 -16.00
N GLY A 124 3.04 11.95 -16.57
CA GLY A 124 3.09 11.47 -17.95
C GLY A 124 4.03 10.28 -18.04
N ASP A 125 5.29 10.54 -18.39
CA ASP A 125 6.26 9.48 -18.62
C ASP A 125 6.89 8.94 -17.34
N ARG A 126 7.21 7.64 -17.38
CA ARG A 126 7.86 6.94 -16.27
C ARG A 126 9.19 7.60 -15.88
N GLU A 127 10.01 7.99 -16.85
CA GLU A 127 11.30 8.64 -16.60
C GLU A 127 11.14 9.95 -15.82
N ILE A 128 10.10 10.74 -16.13
CA ILE A 128 9.78 11.98 -15.41
C ILE A 128 9.37 11.64 -13.98
N SER A 129 8.48 10.65 -13.79
CA SER A 129 8.06 10.22 -12.46
C SER A 129 9.24 9.72 -11.61
N GLU A 130 10.21 9.04 -12.23
CA GLU A 130 11.43 8.55 -11.57
C GLU A 130 12.38 9.71 -11.21
N ALA A 131 12.54 10.70 -12.08
CA ALA A 131 13.31 11.90 -11.79
C ALA A 131 12.71 12.73 -10.65
N VAL A 132 11.37 12.87 -10.60
CA VAL A 132 10.67 13.54 -9.50
C VAL A 132 10.85 12.76 -8.20
N ALA A 133 10.75 11.42 -8.24
CA ALA A 133 10.98 10.57 -7.08
C ALA A 133 12.41 10.70 -6.56
N ALA A 134 13.41 10.72 -7.45
CA ALA A 134 14.82 10.93 -7.09
C ALA A 134 15.02 12.30 -6.42
N GLY A 135 14.47 13.38 -6.98
CA GLY A 135 14.54 14.71 -6.36
C GLY A 135 13.81 14.80 -5.01
N CYS A 136 12.76 14.01 -4.80
CA CYS A 136 12.13 13.88 -3.49
C CYS A 136 13.02 13.11 -2.51
N ALA A 137 13.68 12.05 -2.98
CA ALA A 137 14.59 11.23 -2.19
C ALA A 137 15.77 12.05 -1.66
N ASP A 138 16.39 12.87 -2.51
CA ASP A 138 17.49 13.77 -2.13
C ASP A 138 17.09 14.74 -1.01
N ARG A 139 15.86 15.25 -1.07
CA ARG A 139 15.35 16.24 -0.11
C ARG A 139 14.97 15.64 1.24
N ILE A 140 14.59 14.35 1.27
CA ILE A 140 14.16 13.65 2.48
C ILE A 140 15.31 12.84 3.11
N GLY A 141 16.29 12.44 2.29
CA GLY A 141 17.36 11.52 2.69
C GLY A 141 16.88 10.07 2.79
N ALA A 142 15.85 9.69 2.03
CA ALA A 142 15.31 8.32 1.99
C ALA A 142 14.82 7.97 0.57
N PRO A 143 14.95 6.70 0.12
CA PRO A 143 14.44 6.29 -1.19
C PRO A 143 12.93 6.56 -1.31
N VAL A 144 12.52 7.05 -2.48
CA VAL A 144 11.12 7.32 -2.82
C VAL A 144 10.72 6.43 -4.00
N VAL A 145 9.66 5.64 -3.83
CA VAL A 145 9.17 4.74 -4.89
C VAL A 145 7.99 5.40 -5.62
N PRO A 146 8.05 5.62 -6.94
CA PRO A 146 6.90 6.13 -7.69
C PRO A 146 5.82 5.06 -7.84
N VAL A 147 4.57 5.44 -7.53
CA VAL A 147 3.40 4.57 -7.59
C VAL A 147 2.20 5.32 -8.16
N SER A 148 1.49 4.69 -9.09
CA SER A 148 0.13 5.06 -9.48
C SER A 148 -0.87 4.17 -8.77
N GLN A 149 -1.39 4.67 -7.64
CA GLN A 149 -2.32 3.90 -6.82
C GLN A 149 -3.67 3.62 -7.48
N LEU A 150 -4.11 4.43 -8.45
CA LEU A 150 -5.34 4.15 -9.21
C LEU A 150 -5.12 3.02 -10.21
N LEU A 151 -4.04 3.06 -10.99
CA LEU A 151 -3.71 1.98 -11.93
C LEU A 151 -3.47 0.65 -11.19
N ALA A 152 -2.93 0.69 -9.96
CA ALA A 152 -2.77 -0.49 -9.12
C ALA A 152 -4.11 -1.17 -8.80
N CYS A 153 -5.19 -0.40 -8.73
CA CYS A 153 -6.55 -0.84 -8.44
C CYS A 153 -7.42 -0.92 -9.70
N ALA A 154 -6.82 -0.92 -10.91
CA ALA A 154 -7.58 -0.97 -12.15
C ALA A 154 -8.50 -2.20 -12.16
N ASP A 155 -9.78 -1.98 -12.37
CA ASP A 155 -10.84 -2.99 -12.35
C ASP A 155 -12.00 -2.52 -13.25
N LEU A 156 -11.68 -2.41 -14.54
CA LEU A 156 -12.64 -2.09 -15.59
C LEU A 156 -13.59 -3.27 -15.81
N SER A 157 -14.86 -2.96 -16.06
CA SER A 157 -15.84 -3.95 -16.51
C SER A 157 -15.80 -4.16 -18.03
N ASP A 158 -16.42 -5.25 -18.51
CA ASP A 158 -16.61 -5.48 -19.95
C ASP A 158 -17.34 -4.32 -20.63
N GLU A 159 -18.35 -3.73 -19.96
CA GLU A 159 -19.10 -2.58 -20.47
C GLU A 159 -18.21 -1.33 -20.66
N GLU A 160 -17.29 -1.10 -19.71
CA GLU A 160 -16.32 -0.01 -19.81
C GLU A 160 -15.27 -0.25 -20.89
N PHE A 161 -14.85 -1.51 -21.06
CA PHE A 161 -13.93 -1.92 -22.11
C PHE A 161 -14.55 -1.77 -23.51
N ASP A 162 -15.78 -2.26 -23.70
CA ASP A 162 -16.56 -2.09 -24.94
C ASP A 162 -16.74 -0.60 -25.26
N PHE A 163 -16.97 0.23 -24.24
CA PHE A 163 -17.08 1.67 -24.41
C PHE A 163 -15.76 2.32 -24.84
N LEU A 164 -14.61 1.91 -24.28
CA LEU A 164 -13.29 2.34 -24.76
C LEU A 164 -13.07 1.99 -26.24
N HIS A 165 -13.46 0.78 -26.67
CA HIS A 165 -13.40 0.40 -28.09
C HIS A 165 -14.28 1.29 -28.97
N ARG A 166 -15.48 1.65 -28.52
CA ARG A 166 -16.36 2.57 -29.25
C ARG A 166 -15.74 3.96 -29.36
N LEU A 167 -15.07 4.45 -28.31
CA LEU A 167 -14.32 5.72 -28.37
C LEU A 167 -13.22 5.65 -29.44
N VAL A 168 -12.44 4.57 -29.49
CA VAL A 168 -11.39 4.38 -30.49
C VAL A 168 -11.96 4.34 -31.92
N VAL A 169 -13.03 3.59 -32.16
CA VAL A 169 -13.68 3.55 -33.50
C VAL A 169 -14.26 4.91 -33.91
N ALA A 170 -14.74 5.69 -32.95
CA ALA A 170 -15.20 7.05 -33.18
C ALA A 170 -14.05 8.07 -33.40
N GLY A 171 -12.80 7.65 -33.23
CA GLY A 171 -11.61 8.50 -33.32
C GLY A 171 -11.49 9.48 -32.15
N GLU A 172 -12.09 9.17 -31.00
CA GLU A 172 -12.00 10.00 -29.79
C GLU A 172 -10.68 9.72 -29.07
N THR A 173 -10.02 10.80 -28.63
CA THR A 173 -8.81 10.75 -27.80
C THR A 173 -9.11 11.32 -26.42
N MET A 174 -8.27 11.03 -25.42
CA MET A 174 -8.44 11.65 -24.11
C MET A 174 -8.16 13.17 -24.20
N PRO A 175 -9.12 14.04 -23.84
CA PRO A 175 -8.89 15.48 -23.87
C PRO A 175 -7.94 15.93 -22.75
N SER A 176 -7.27 17.06 -22.94
CA SER A 176 -6.34 17.64 -21.95
C SER A 176 -6.99 17.98 -20.60
N MET A 177 -8.30 18.24 -20.59
CA MET A 177 -9.09 18.45 -19.38
C MET A 177 -10.11 17.32 -19.20
N ALA A 178 -10.01 16.59 -18.09
CA ALA A 178 -10.95 15.52 -17.71
C ALA A 178 -12.43 15.96 -17.74
N GLY A 179 -12.73 17.22 -17.43
CA GLY A 179 -14.11 17.76 -17.51
C GLY A 179 -14.72 17.68 -18.92
N HIS A 180 -13.92 17.84 -19.97
CA HIS A 180 -14.40 17.71 -21.36
C HIS A 180 -14.71 16.26 -21.72
N PHE A 181 -14.00 15.31 -21.11
CA PHE A 181 -14.31 13.90 -21.31
C PHE A 181 -15.70 13.55 -20.79
N LEU A 182 -16.18 14.18 -19.72
CA LEU A 182 -17.53 13.95 -19.17
C LEU A 182 -18.67 14.49 -20.04
N THR A 183 -18.38 15.45 -20.94
CA THR A 183 -19.37 16.09 -21.80
C THR A 183 -19.37 15.56 -23.24
N GLY A 184 -18.46 14.64 -23.56
CA GLY A 184 -18.40 14.00 -24.87
C GLY A 184 -19.65 13.18 -25.19
N SER A 185 -19.93 13.00 -26.48
CA SER A 185 -21.06 12.22 -26.98
C SER A 185 -20.65 11.43 -28.22
N LEU A 186 -20.99 10.15 -28.25
CA LEU A 186 -20.82 9.29 -29.42
C LEU A 186 -22.01 9.36 -30.39
N ALA A 187 -23.03 10.18 -30.12
CA ALA A 187 -24.19 10.31 -30.99
C ALA A 187 -23.79 10.74 -32.41
N GLY A 188 -24.17 9.96 -33.42
CA GLY A 188 -23.84 10.22 -34.83
C GLY A 188 -22.40 9.88 -35.23
N ARG A 189 -21.61 9.27 -34.33
CA ARG A 189 -20.25 8.78 -34.64
C ARG A 189 -20.28 7.36 -35.23
N PRO A 190 -19.22 6.96 -35.97
CA PRO A 190 -19.05 5.56 -36.39
C PRO A 190 -19.07 4.60 -35.20
N THR A 191 -19.70 3.45 -35.37
CA THR A 191 -19.72 2.36 -34.37
C THR A 191 -18.96 1.13 -34.91
N PRO A 192 -18.46 0.25 -34.02
CA PRO A 192 -17.81 -0.97 -34.47
C PRO A 192 -18.75 -1.83 -35.35
N PRO A 193 -18.25 -2.50 -36.40
CA PRO A 193 -19.07 -3.38 -37.23
C PRO A 193 -19.76 -4.47 -36.41
N GLY A 194 -21.07 -4.61 -36.55
CA GLY A 194 -21.86 -5.59 -35.80
C GLY A 194 -22.11 -5.23 -34.33
N ALA A 195 -21.71 -4.05 -33.88
CA ALA A 195 -22.03 -3.59 -32.53
C ALA A 195 -23.51 -3.23 -32.41
N GLU A 196 -24.15 -3.75 -31.36
CA GLU A 196 -25.49 -3.33 -30.96
C GLU A 196 -25.53 -1.82 -30.66
N PRO A 197 -26.68 -1.16 -30.88
CA PRO A 197 -26.89 0.23 -30.47
C PRO A 197 -26.48 0.42 -29.01
N PHE A 198 -25.73 1.49 -28.73
CA PHE A 198 -25.34 1.79 -27.35
C PHE A 198 -26.57 2.27 -26.58
N LEU A 199 -27.14 1.39 -25.75
CA LEU A 199 -28.31 1.68 -24.90
C LEU A 199 -27.92 2.12 -23.48
N GLY A 200 -26.63 2.12 -23.17
CA GLY A 200 -26.09 2.49 -21.87
C GLY A 200 -26.11 4.00 -21.61
N ASN A 201 -25.78 4.39 -20.37
CA ASN A 201 -25.60 5.79 -20.01
C ASN A 201 -24.14 6.19 -20.22
N GLU A 202 -23.84 6.81 -21.37
CA GLU A 202 -22.49 7.22 -21.76
C GLU A 202 -21.83 8.09 -20.68
N ARG A 203 -22.59 9.00 -20.07
CA ARG A 203 -22.09 9.86 -19.00
C ARG A 203 -21.67 9.06 -17.76
N SER A 204 -22.42 8.01 -17.42
CA SER A 204 -22.07 7.11 -16.32
C SER A 204 -20.80 6.32 -16.61
N LEU A 205 -20.62 5.81 -17.84
CA LEU A 205 -19.39 5.09 -18.22
C LEU A 205 -18.17 6.02 -18.23
N ARG A 206 -18.30 7.23 -18.77
CA ARG A 206 -17.22 8.25 -18.73
C ARG A 206 -16.82 8.60 -17.30
N ALA A 207 -17.80 8.78 -16.41
CA ALA A 207 -17.55 9.03 -15.00
C ALA A 207 -16.94 7.82 -14.28
N GLY A 208 -17.37 6.60 -14.64
CA GLY A 208 -16.82 5.34 -14.14
C GLY A 208 -15.34 5.17 -14.49
N LEU A 209 -15.00 5.38 -15.77
CA LEU A 209 -13.63 5.35 -16.27
C LEU A 209 -12.72 6.35 -15.54
N LEU A 210 -13.13 7.63 -15.46
CA LEU A 210 -12.35 8.65 -14.75
C LEU A 210 -12.16 8.31 -13.28
N ARG A 211 -13.17 7.72 -12.63
CA ARG A 211 -13.05 7.30 -11.23
C ARG A 211 -12.10 6.12 -11.04
N ARG A 212 -12.07 5.17 -11.98
CA ARG A 212 -11.29 3.92 -11.85
C ARG A 212 -9.83 4.08 -12.25
N ILE A 213 -9.57 4.77 -13.36
CA ILE A 213 -8.24 4.82 -13.97
C ILE A 213 -7.77 6.25 -14.30
N ASP A 214 -8.60 7.26 -14.04
CA ASP A 214 -8.33 8.69 -14.31
C ASP A 214 -7.99 9.00 -15.79
N GLN A 215 -7.69 10.26 -16.08
CA GLN A 215 -7.34 10.74 -17.42
C GLN A 215 -6.15 9.97 -18.02
N HIS A 216 -5.07 9.78 -17.26
CA HIS A 216 -3.88 9.09 -17.78
C HIS A 216 -4.16 7.61 -18.08
N GLY A 217 -4.90 6.92 -17.23
CA GLY A 217 -5.25 5.52 -17.49
C GLY A 217 -6.16 5.36 -18.69
N ILE A 218 -7.10 6.29 -18.92
CA ILE A 218 -7.94 6.30 -20.12
C ILE A 218 -7.07 6.50 -21.37
N ASP A 219 -6.19 7.50 -21.36
CA ASP A 219 -5.29 7.78 -22.48
C ASP A 219 -4.43 6.56 -22.86
N LEU A 220 -3.83 5.93 -21.84
CA LEU A 220 -3.07 4.69 -21.99
C LEU A 220 -3.93 3.54 -22.55
N ALA A 221 -5.16 3.37 -22.05
CA ALA A 221 -6.05 2.31 -22.53
C ALA A 221 -6.46 2.53 -23.99
N LEU A 222 -6.79 3.76 -24.38
CA LEU A 222 -7.11 4.12 -25.76
C LEU A 222 -5.90 3.85 -26.67
N GLY A 223 -4.68 4.24 -26.26
CA GLY A 223 -3.45 3.96 -27.01
C GLY A 223 -3.21 2.47 -27.25
N LEU A 224 -3.31 1.64 -26.20
CA LEU A 224 -3.15 0.19 -26.33
C LEU A 224 -4.15 -0.45 -27.31
N ILE A 225 -5.40 0.02 -27.29
CA ILE A 225 -6.45 -0.46 -28.21
C ILE A 225 -6.18 0.02 -29.64
N VAL A 226 -5.80 1.28 -29.83
CA VAL A 226 -5.45 1.86 -31.14
C VAL A 226 -4.29 1.13 -31.80
N ASP A 227 -3.25 0.81 -31.02
CA ASP A 227 -2.03 0.16 -31.51
C ASP A 227 -2.22 -1.35 -31.77
N GLY A 228 -3.37 -1.92 -31.37
CA GLY A 228 -3.61 -3.36 -31.44
C GLY A 228 -2.68 -4.16 -30.52
N ASP A 229 -2.21 -3.55 -29.43
CA ASP A 229 -1.35 -4.20 -28.44
C ASP A 229 -2.10 -5.37 -27.79
N PRO A 230 -1.49 -6.56 -27.58
CA PRO A 230 -2.12 -7.66 -26.85
C PRO A 230 -2.67 -7.28 -25.47
N ALA A 231 -2.09 -6.26 -24.83
CA ALA A 231 -2.59 -5.68 -23.59
C ALA A 231 -3.94 -4.96 -23.73
N GLY A 232 -4.31 -4.51 -24.93
CA GLY A 232 -5.61 -3.91 -25.24
C GLY A 232 -6.61 -4.89 -25.86
N ALA A 233 -6.31 -6.20 -25.91
CA ALA A 233 -7.12 -7.18 -26.62
C ALA A 233 -8.44 -7.54 -25.91
N ASP A 234 -8.44 -7.55 -24.57
CA ASP A 234 -9.62 -7.77 -23.73
C ASP A 234 -9.48 -7.05 -22.38
N VAL A 235 -10.58 -6.99 -21.61
CA VAL A 235 -10.63 -6.29 -20.32
C VAL A 235 -9.65 -6.86 -19.28
N THR A 236 -9.39 -8.17 -19.33
CA THR A 236 -8.51 -8.86 -18.39
C THR A 236 -7.06 -8.49 -18.67
N ALA A 237 -6.65 -8.54 -19.94
CA ALA A 237 -5.35 -8.11 -20.42
C ALA A 237 -5.12 -6.63 -20.13
N LEU A 238 -6.12 -5.78 -20.35
CA LEU A 238 -6.03 -4.35 -20.09
C LEU A 238 -5.86 -4.05 -18.61
N ASN A 239 -6.70 -4.63 -17.75
CA ASN A 239 -6.55 -4.48 -16.31
C ASN A 239 -5.18 -4.97 -15.81
N ALA A 240 -4.68 -6.11 -16.32
CA ALA A 240 -3.34 -6.60 -15.99
C ALA A 240 -2.24 -5.62 -16.43
N ALA A 241 -2.36 -5.05 -17.63
CA ALA A 241 -1.40 -4.11 -18.20
C ALA A 241 -1.36 -2.77 -17.46
N LEU A 242 -2.51 -2.25 -17.03
CA LEU A 242 -2.60 -1.06 -16.18
C LEU A 242 -1.98 -1.31 -14.80
N ARG A 243 -2.32 -2.44 -14.17
CA ARG A 243 -1.75 -2.84 -12.88
C ARG A 243 -0.23 -2.99 -12.95
N ALA A 244 0.31 -3.60 -14.01
CA ALA A 244 1.75 -3.76 -14.20
C ALA A 244 2.50 -2.42 -14.33
N ARG A 245 1.84 -1.38 -14.87
CA ARG A 245 2.41 -0.03 -14.99
C ARG A 245 2.29 0.81 -13.72
N SER A 246 1.53 0.36 -12.73
CA SER A 246 1.29 1.10 -11.48
C SER A 246 2.52 1.30 -10.60
N GLY A 247 3.56 0.45 -10.73
CA GLY A 247 4.74 0.49 -9.88
C GLY A 247 4.53 -0.05 -8.45
N VAL A 248 3.32 -0.48 -8.06
CA VAL A 248 3.04 -0.96 -6.70
C VAL A 248 3.87 -2.18 -6.31
N ASP A 249 4.16 -3.07 -7.27
CA ASP A 249 4.96 -4.28 -7.03
C ASP A 249 6.42 -3.96 -6.64
N ARG A 250 6.91 -2.74 -6.96
CA ARG A 250 8.23 -2.27 -6.53
C ARG A 250 8.32 -2.09 -5.02
N LEU A 251 7.18 -2.05 -4.30
CA LEU A 251 7.15 -1.99 -2.84
C LEU A 251 7.46 -3.34 -2.18
N VAL A 252 7.35 -4.46 -2.89
CA VAL A 252 7.58 -5.81 -2.32
C VAL A 252 8.99 -5.95 -1.75
N GLY A 253 10.01 -5.48 -2.47
CA GLY A 253 11.40 -5.50 -2.00
C GLY A 253 11.59 -4.72 -0.70
N PRO A 254 11.31 -3.40 -0.69
CA PRO A 254 11.42 -2.56 0.49
C PRO A 254 10.60 -3.04 1.70
N ILE A 255 9.41 -3.63 1.48
CA ILE A 255 8.61 -4.24 2.54
C ILE A 255 9.33 -5.47 3.09
N ARG A 256 9.77 -6.39 2.21
CA ARG A 256 10.44 -7.64 2.62
C ARG A 256 11.71 -7.39 3.41
N GLU A 257 12.52 -6.41 2.99
CA GLU A 257 13.74 -5.98 3.70
C GLU A 257 13.46 -5.57 5.15
N ARG A 258 12.28 -5.01 5.42
CA ARG A 258 11.89 -4.51 6.74
C ARG A 258 11.18 -5.55 7.61
N ILE A 259 10.79 -6.71 7.08
CA ILE A 259 10.11 -7.75 7.87
C ILE A 259 10.98 -8.22 9.05
N GLY A 260 12.29 -8.38 8.83
CA GLY A 260 13.22 -8.75 9.90
C GLY A 260 13.26 -7.70 11.02
N LEU A 261 13.31 -6.42 10.65
CA LEU A 261 13.28 -5.29 11.59
C LEU A 261 11.94 -5.23 12.34
N VAL A 262 10.83 -5.47 11.66
CA VAL A 262 9.51 -5.55 12.31
C VAL A 262 9.48 -6.64 13.37
N ARG A 263 9.96 -7.85 13.02
CA ARG A 263 10.03 -8.96 13.98
C ARG A 263 10.92 -8.62 15.17
N HIS A 264 12.07 -8.01 14.92
CA HIS A 264 12.97 -7.53 15.97
C HIS A 264 12.24 -6.56 16.91
N TRP A 265 11.59 -5.52 16.38
CA TRP A 265 10.90 -4.54 17.20
C TRP A 265 9.69 -5.10 17.95
N ARG A 266 8.96 -6.07 17.38
CA ARG A 266 7.92 -6.81 18.09
C ARG A 266 8.47 -7.60 19.27
N LEU A 267 9.66 -8.20 19.12
CA LEU A 267 10.34 -8.91 20.21
C LEU A 267 10.82 -7.95 21.29
N VAL A 268 11.41 -6.81 20.91
CA VAL A 268 11.83 -5.74 21.83
C VAL A 268 10.64 -5.23 22.65
N GLU A 269 9.51 -4.97 22.00
CA GLU A 269 8.29 -4.53 22.70
C GLU A 269 7.76 -5.61 23.65
N LEU A 270 7.74 -6.87 23.21
CA LEU A 270 7.33 -7.99 24.04
C LEU A 270 8.20 -8.11 25.30
N ARG A 271 9.52 -8.05 25.12
CA ARG A 271 10.49 -8.04 26.21
C ARG A 271 10.24 -6.88 27.18
N SER A 272 10.06 -5.68 26.65
CA SER A 272 9.78 -4.49 27.47
C SER A 272 8.52 -4.67 28.32
N ARG A 273 7.47 -5.28 27.77
CA ARG A 273 6.24 -5.61 28.53
C ARG A 273 6.49 -6.66 29.62
N LEU A 274 7.28 -7.70 29.33
CA LEU A 274 7.69 -8.70 30.31
C LEU A 274 8.49 -8.09 31.47
N GLU A 275 9.47 -7.23 31.17
CA GLU A 275 10.27 -6.54 32.18
C GLU A 275 9.39 -5.67 33.09
N VAL A 276 8.41 -4.95 32.52
CA VAL A 276 7.44 -4.17 33.30
C VAL A 276 6.57 -5.07 34.19
N ALA A 277 6.11 -6.22 33.70
CA ALA A 277 5.32 -7.17 34.49
C ALA A 277 6.14 -7.76 35.65
N ALA A 278 7.40 -8.16 35.40
CA ALA A 278 8.31 -8.65 36.43
C ALA A 278 8.64 -7.57 37.48
N ALA A 279 8.85 -6.32 37.06
CA ALA A 279 9.10 -5.19 37.96
C ALA A 279 7.90 -4.89 38.88
N ARG A 280 6.67 -5.22 38.44
CA ARG A 280 5.45 -5.17 39.26
C ARG A 280 5.27 -6.38 40.18
N GLY A 281 6.16 -7.38 40.08
CA GLY A 281 6.13 -8.59 40.89
C GLY A 281 5.18 -9.68 40.37
N HIS A 282 4.67 -9.56 39.14
CA HIS A 282 3.79 -10.58 38.55
C HIS A 282 4.62 -11.73 37.97
N ASP A 283 4.46 -12.95 38.48
CA ASP A 283 5.15 -14.18 38.03
C ASP A 283 6.64 -13.99 37.72
N ARG A 284 7.32 -13.28 38.62
CA ARG A 284 8.68 -12.80 38.46
C ARG A 284 9.65 -13.90 38.06
N ASP A 285 9.64 -15.04 38.75
CA ASP A 285 10.59 -16.13 38.50
C ASP A 285 10.43 -16.73 37.08
N ALA A 286 9.18 -16.90 36.63
CA ALA A 286 8.89 -17.42 35.29
C ALA A 286 9.31 -16.41 34.21
N ILE A 287 9.05 -15.12 34.43
CA ILE A 287 9.44 -14.05 33.50
C ILE A 287 10.96 -13.89 33.46
N GLU A 288 11.64 -13.88 34.61
CA GLU A 288 13.11 -13.78 34.66
C GLU A 288 13.76 -14.95 33.92
N HIS A 289 13.20 -16.17 34.00
CA HIS A 289 13.69 -17.30 33.21
C HIS A 289 13.55 -17.10 31.69
N LEU A 290 12.45 -16.48 31.23
CA LEU A 290 12.27 -16.15 29.82
C LEU A 290 13.27 -15.09 29.33
N LEU A 291 13.66 -14.17 30.21
CA LEU A 291 14.56 -13.06 29.90
C LEU A 291 16.05 -13.40 30.00
N GLN A 292 16.42 -14.54 30.60
CA GLN A 292 17.80 -14.92 30.92
C GLN A 292 18.69 -15.19 29.69
N ASP A 293 18.13 -15.58 28.56
CA ASP A 293 18.89 -16.03 27.37
C ASP A 293 18.79 -15.09 26.16
N ASP A 294 17.99 -14.03 26.25
CA ASP A 294 17.87 -13.02 25.19
C ASP A 294 18.86 -11.87 25.48
N HIS A 295 20.09 -11.96 24.99
CA HIS A 295 20.96 -10.78 24.84
C HIS A 295 20.78 -10.24 23.42
N LEU A 296 20.12 -9.09 23.28
CA LEU A 296 19.95 -8.36 22.01
C LEU A 296 21.21 -7.58 21.64
#